data_AF-A0A2K1KCG5-F1
#
_entry.id   AF-A0A2K1KCG5-F1
#
_cell.length_a   1.000
_cell.length_b   1.000
_cell.length_c   1.000
_cell.angle_alpha   90.00
_cell.angle_beta   90.00
_cell.angle_gamma   90.00
#
_symmetry.space_group_name_H-M   'P 1'
#
loop_
_entity.id
_entity.type
_entity.pdbx_description
1 polymer ?
#
loop_
_entity_poly.entity_id
_entity_poly.type
_entity_poly.pdbx_seq_one_letter_code
_entity_poly.pdbx_strand_id
1 'polypeptide(L)'
;MDMHLYQEKKTRCKVFICNLLIKRMEDLLKIKYMLNRKQCTSLYMQLIQVMKVFDKILTYDDNIGKIWLIFFELHVVISKSFLLLENCGDEKWREATIFQMKKKESFREILLDLVICCNAAIDTMTMPYSKEVEGITRIMCNVDIFDEVEGDNASLYERLIDGSLDTCFEECRLAKYLFQRRKDLGRVEGGELDALELSNNIKSLKIGEQIGKGANGDVYESKWFRMLSATKVIVGTFEDHVPIEVGILASLSHPNLVRYFFDEK
;
A
#
# COMPACT_ATOMS: atom_id res chain seq x y z
N MET A 1 -5.01 -40.50 -9.60
CA MET A 1 -4.02 -39.72 -8.83
C MET A 1 -4.70 -39.30 -7.56
N ASP A 2 -4.14 -39.69 -6.41
CA ASP A 2 -4.78 -39.48 -5.11
C ASP A 2 -4.97 -37.99 -4.83
N MET A 3 -6.17 -37.57 -4.44
CA MET A 3 -6.51 -36.16 -4.20
C MET A 3 -5.59 -35.53 -3.14
N HIS A 4 -5.17 -36.34 -2.17
CA HIS A 4 -4.21 -35.98 -1.13
C HIS A 4 -2.82 -35.64 -1.70
N LEU A 5 -2.30 -36.51 -2.58
CA LEU A 5 -0.99 -36.33 -3.22
C LEU A 5 -0.94 -35.10 -4.13
N TYR A 6 -2.09 -34.74 -4.74
CA TYR A 6 -2.22 -33.53 -5.54
C TYR A 6 -2.19 -32.25 -4.68
N GLN A 7 -2.90 -32.25 -3.55
CA GLN A 7 -2.92 -31.12 -2.62
C GLN A 7 -1.55 -30.88 -1.99
N GLU A 8 -0.86 -31.94 -1.58
CA GLU A 8 0.49 -31.86 -1.02
C GLU A 8 1.50 -31.20 -1.98
N LYS A 9 1.51 -31.62 -3.26
CA LYS A 9 2.36 -30.99 -4.28
C LYS A 9 2.05 -29.50 -4.48
N LYS A 10 0.76 -29.13 -4.46
CA LYS A 10 0.33 -27.74 -4.62
C LYS A 10 0.77 -26.89 -3.42
N THR A 11 0.61 -27.39 -2.20
CA THR A 11 1.05 -26.72 -0.98
C THR A 11 2.56 -26.48 -0.99
N ARG A 12 3.37 -27.52 -1.28
CA ARG A 12 4.84 -27.38 -1.37
C ARG A 12 5.27 -26.39 -2.44
N CYS A 13 4.61 -26.39 -3.61
CA CYS A 13 4.87 -25.40 -4.65
C CYS A 13 4.58 -23.97 -4.18
N LYS A 14 3.47 -23.75 -3.45
CA LYS A 14 3.11 -22.44 -2.92
C LYS A 14 4.10 -21.94 -1.86
N VAL A 15 4.55 -22.80 -0.97
CA VAL A 15 5.60 -22.50 0.02
C VAL A 15 6.90 -22.06 -0.68
N PHE A 16 7.30 -22.78 -1.72
CA PHE A 16 8.47 -22.41 -2.52
C PHE A 16 8.33 -21.00 -3.12
N ILE A 17 7.15 -20.67 -3.67
CA ILE A 17 6.86 -19.32 -4.19
C ILE A 17 6.93 -18.27 -3.08
N CYS A 18 6.35 -18.54 -1.90
CA CYS A 18 6.42 -17.64 -0.75
C CYS A 18 7.86 -17.32 -0.35
N ASN A 19 8.71 -18.35 -0.25
CA ASN A 19 10.13 -18.18 0.05
C ASN A 19 10.88 -17.38 -1.02
N LEU A 20 10.57 -17.61 -2.30
CA LEU A 20 11.13 -16.82 -3.40
C LEU A 20 10.73 -15.34 -3.30
N LEU A 21 9.45 -15.06 -3.01
CA LEU A 21 8.95 -13.69 -2.87
C LEU A 21 9.62 -12.97 -1.70
N ILE A 22 9.76 -13.63 -0.55
CA ILE A 22 10.42 -13.05 0.62
C ILE A 22 11.89 -12.71 0.33
N LYS A 23 12.61 -13.60 -0.36
CA LYS A 23 13.97 -13.30 -0.80
C LYS A 23 14.02 -12.08 -1.72
N ARG A 24 13.06 -11.95 -2.65
CA ARG A 24 12.98 -10.76 -3.53
C ARG A 24 12.65 -9.49 -2.73
N MET A 25 11.80 -9.57 -1.69
CA MET A 25 11.53 -8.44 -0.80
C MET A 25 12.80 -7.97 -0.07
N GLU A 26 13.65 -8.90 0.36
CA GLU A 26 14.95 -8.56 0.97
C GLU A 26 15.81 -7.72 0.03
N ASP A 27 15.84 -8.08 -1.26
CA ASP A 27 16.57 -7.32 -2.28
C ASP A 27 15.94 -5.94 -2.53
N LEU A 28 14.61 -5.83 -2.53
CA LEU A 28 13.91 -4.54 -2.65
C LEU A 28 14.27 -3.58 -1.49
N LEU A 29 14.42 -4.08 -0.27
CA LEU A 29 14.81 -3.25 0.88
C LEU A 29 16.22 -2.63 0.74
N LYS A 30 17.06 -3.13 -0.17
CA LYS A 30 18.37 -2.57 -0.47
C LYS A 30 18.30 -1.35 -1.39
N ILE A 31 17.13 -1.06 -2.00
CA ILE A 31 16.93 0.10 -2.88
C ILE A 31 17.11 1.39 -2.09
N LYS A 32 18.16 2.15 -2.39
CA LYS A 32 18.58 3.35 -1.65
C LYS A 32 17.42 4.28 -1.31
N TYR A 33 16.53 4.53 -2.27
CA TYR A 33 15.47 5.52 -2.15
C TYR A 33 14.06 4.93 -2.13
N MET A 34 13.87 3.85 -1.36
CA MET A 34 12.57 3.22 -1.15
C MET A 34 11.62 4.13 -0.33
N LEU A 35 10.38 4.28 -0.78
CA LEU A 35 9.30 4.94 -0.04
C LEU A 35 8.79 4.05 1.08
N ASN A 36 8.32 4.64 2.18
CA ASN A 36 7.79 3.91 3.34
C ASN A 36 8.75 2.82 3.85
N ARG A 37 10.06 3.12 3.91
CA ARG A 37 11.12 2.15 4.18
C ARG A 37 10.96 1.51 5.55
N LYS A 38 10.59 2.28 6.58
CA LYS A 38 10.40 1.74 7.94
C LYS A 38 9.25 0.75 7.95
N GLN A 39 8.10 1.13 7.39
CA GLN A 39 6.94 0.24 7.27
C GLN A 39 7.23 -1.01 6.43
N CYS A 40 7.95 -0.88 5.31
CA CYS A 40 8.37 -2.02 4.49
C CYS A 40 9.30 -2.97 5.24
N THR A 41 10.25 -2.43 6.00
CA THR A 41 11.19 -3.22 6.81
C THR A 41 10.44 -3.96 7.91
N SER A 42 9.51 -3.28 8.59
CA SER A 42 8.69 -3.87 9.65
C SER A 42 7.84 -5.02 9.11
N LEU A 43 7.11 -4.79 8.01
CA LEU A 43 6.33 -5.83 7.34
C LEU A 43 7.19 -7.03 6.92
N TYR A 44 8.37 -6.80 6.35
CA TYR A 44 9.30 -7.86 5.99
C TYR A 44 9.77 -8.69 7.20
N MET A 45 10.11 -8.03 8.31
CA MET A 45 10.52 -8.73 9.54
C MET A 45 9.39 -9.59 10.11
N GLN A 46 8.15 -9.10 10.07
CA GLN A 46 6.96 -9.88 10.44
C GLN A 46 6.80 -11.10 9.52
N LEU A 47 6.92 -10.92 8.20
CA LEU A 47 6.84 -12.01 7.23
C LEU A 47 7.88 -13.11 7.47
N ILE A 48 9.13 -12.76 7.82
CA ILE A 48 10.15 -13.75 8.21
C ILE A 48 9.69 -14.57 9.40
N GLN A 49 9.15 -13.91 10.44
CA GLN A 49 8.69 -14.61 11.64
C GLN A 49 7.53 -15.55 11.31
N VAL A 50 6.56 -15.08 10.53
CA VAL A 50 5.44 -15.89 10.05
C VAL A 50 5.94 -17.12 9.29
N MET A 51 6.85 -16.96 8.35
CA MET A 51 7.38 -18.09 7.59
C MET A 51 8.06 -19.13 8.46
N LYS A 52 8.80 -18.74 9.50
CA LYS A 52 9.39 -19.71 10.44
C LYS A 52 8.35 -20.57 11.13
N VAL A 53 7.18 -20.01 11.46
CA VAL A 53 6.05 -20.76 12.02
C VAL A 53 5.55 -21.78 11.00
N PHE A 54 5.32 -21.35 9.76
CA PHE A 54 4.84 -22.24 8.71
C PHE A 54 5.87 -23.32 8.31
N ASP A 55 7.16 -23.01 8.29
CA ASP A 55 8.23 -23.98 8.07
C ASP A 55 8.23 -25.06 9.15
N LYS A 56 8.05 -24.68 10.43
CA LYS A 56 7.90 -25.63 11.54
C LYS A 56 6.62 -26.47 11.40
N ILE A 57 5.52 -25.89 10.93
CA ILE A 57 4.28 -26.64 10.71
C ILE A 57 4.45 -27.69 9.60
N LEU A 58 5.21 -27.38 8.55
CA LEU A 58 5.45 -28.28 7.43
C LEU A 58 6.31 -29.49 7.76
N THR A 59 7.04 -29.50 8.88
CA THR A 59 7.80 -30.69 9.30
C THR A 59 6.89 -31.85 9.75
N TYR A 60 5.59 -31.59 9.92
CA TYR A 60 4.60 -32.59 10.31
C TYR A 60 3.77 -33.00 9.08
N ASP A 61 4.10 -34.14 8.47
CA ASP A 61 3.49 -34.60 7.20
C ASP A 61 1.96 -34.74 7.26
N ASP A 62 1.39 -35.15 8.41
CA ASP A 62 -0.05 -35.30 8.63
C ASP A 62 -0.84 -33.98 8.57
N ASN A 63 -0.15 -32.84 8.59
CA ASN A 63 -0.78 -31.53 8.64
C ASN A 63 -0.97 -30.91 7.26
N ILE A 64 -0.20 -31.31 6.25
CA ILE A 64 -0.18 -30.63 4.93
C ILE A 64 -1.57 -30.60 4.28
N GLY A 65 -2.32 -31.71 4.36
CA GLY A 65 -3.68 -31.80 3.84
C GLY A 65 -4.71 -30.98 4.64
N LYS A 66 -4.46 -30.71 5.94
CA LYS A 66 -5.38 -29.96 6.82
C LYS A 66 -5.19 -28.45 6.70
N ILE A 67 -3.97 -28.01 6.43
CA ILE A 67 -3.57 -26.60 6.44
C ILE A 67 -3.43 -25.99 5.04
N TRP A 68 -3.72 -26.75 3.98
CA TRP A 68 -3.48 -26.29 2.60
C TRP A 68 -4.22 -24.99 2.26
N LEU A 69 -5.44 -24.80 2.77
CA LEU A 69 -6.22 -23.57 2.59
C LEU A 69 -5.52 -22.38 3.25
N ILE A 70 -4.97 -22.58 4.45
CA ILE A 70 -4.26 -21.53 5.20
C ILE A 70 -2.98 -21.14 4.44
N PHE A 71 -2.28 -22.09 3.82
CA PHE A 71 -1.16 -21.79 2.93
C PHE A 71 -1.55 -21.01 1.67
N PHE A 72 -2.74 -21.29 1.13
CA PHE A 72 -3.24 -20.53 0.00
C PHE A 72 -3.48 -19.07 0.38
N GLU A 73 -4.12 -18.83 1.53
CA GLU A 73 -4.29 -17.48 2.07
C GLU A 73 -2.96 -16.81 2.37
N LEU A 74 -2.03 -17.49 3.04
CA LEU A 74 -0.68 -16.98 3.29
C LEU A 74 0.02 -16.56 1.99
N HIS A 75 -0.07 -17.37 0.94
CA HIS A 75 0.47 -17.02 -0.37
C HIS A 75 -0.17 -15.75 -0.93
N VAL A 76 -1.49 -15.59 -0.82
CA VAL A 76 -2.18 -14.35 -1.25
C VAL A 76 -1.64 -13.16 -0.48
N VAL A 77 -1.53 -13.26 0.84
CA VAL A 77 -1.03 -12.18 1.69
C VAL A 77 0.43 -11.82 1.37
N ILE A 78 1.32 -12.81 1.24
CA ILE A 78 2.72 -12.60 0.82
C ILE A 78 2.79 -11.95 -0.56
N SER A 79 1.93 -12.35 -1.50
CA SER A 79 1.88 -11.75 -2.84
C SER A 79 1.46 -10.27 -2.78
N LYS A 80 0.44 -9.95 -1.97
CA LYS A 80 0.02 -8.56 -1.73
C LYS A 80 1.15 -7.75 -1.10
N SER A 81 1.84 -8.30 -0.09
CA SER A 81 3.02 -7.67 0.53
C SER A 81 4.12 -7.40 -0.48
N PHE A 82 4.38 -8.34 -1.39
CA PHE A 82 5.43 -8.20 -2.40
C PHE A 82 5.11 -7.03 -3.33
N LEU A 83 3.89 -6.98 -3.85
CA LEU A 83 3.43 -5.89 -4.70
C LEU A 83 3.47 -4.54 -3.96
N LEU A 84 3.15 -4.52 -2.66
CA LEU A 84 3.25 -3.30 -1.86
C LEU A 84 4.71 -2.79 -1.78
N LEU A 85 5.66 -3.68 -1.47
CA LEU A 85 7.09 -3.36 -1.40
C LEU A 85 7.67 -2.98 -2.76
N GLU A 86 7.28 -3.68 -3.83
CA GLU A 86 7.72 -3.38 -5.20
C GLU A 86 7.30 -1.95 -5.60
N ASN A 87 6.04 -1.59 -5.33
CA ASN A 87 5.55 -0.22 -5.57
C ASN A 87 6.21 0.84 -4.67
N CYS A 88 6.81 0.46 -3.55
CA CYS A 88 7.58 1.36 -2.69
C CYS A 88 9.02 1.56 -3.22
N GLY A 89 9.55 0.57 -3.92
CA GLY A 89 10.89 0.57 -4.52
C GLY A 89 10.95 1.15 -5.93
N ASP A 90 9.85 1.68 -6.48
CA ASP A 90 9.79 2.19 -7.84
C ASP A 90 10.81 3.30 -8.09
N GLU A 91 11.59 3.16 -9.18
CA GLU A 91 12.59 4.14 -9.60
C GLU A 91 11.97 5.51 -9.88
N LYS A 92 10.74 5.54 -10.41
CA LYS A 92 9.93 6.75 -10.61
C LYS A 92 9.24 7.17 -9.32
N TRP A 93 10.03 7.32 -8.26
CA TRP A 93 9.56 7.56 -6.90
C TRP A 93 8.59 8.74 -6.77
N ARG A 94 8.68 9.77 -7.63
CA ARG A 94 7.76 10.92 -7.60
C ARG A 94 6.35 10.51 -8.04
N GLU A 95 6.23 9.71 -9.11
CA GLU A 95 4.96 9.12 -9.54
C GLU A 95 4.47 8.12 -8.48
N ALA A 96 5.35 7.27 -7.96
CA ALA A 96 4.99 6.31 -6.91
C ALA A 96 4.52 7.00 -5.62
N THR A 97 5.06 8.18 -5.27
CA THR A 97 4.64 8.95 -4.09
C THR A 97 3.14 9.26 -4.11
N ILE A 98 2.57 9.51 -5.29
CA ILE A 98 1.13 9.75 -5.48
C ILE A 98 0.32 8.57 -4.95
N PHE A 99 0.82 7.35 -5.16
CA PHE A 99 0.19 6.12 -4.71
C PHE A 99 0.53 5.76 -3.26
N GLN A 100 1.70 6.19 -2.78
CA GLN A 100 2.29 5.77 -1.50
C GLN A 100 2.06 6.76 -0.34
N MET A 101 1.65 8.00 -0.60
CA MET A 101 1.25 8.94 0.45
C MET A 101 0.06 8.40 1.25
N LYS A 102 0.13 8.51 2.59
CA LYS A 102 -0.93 8.08 3.52
C LYS A 102 -1.35 6.61 3.34
N LYS A 103 -0.42 5.72 2.96
CA LYS A 103 -0.71 4.30 2.72
C LYS A 103 -0.66 3.42 3.98
N LYS A 104 -0.71 4.02 5.17
CA LYS A 104 -0.64 3.32 6.46
C LYS A 104 -1.67 2.19 6.58
N GLU A 105 -2.88 2.40 6.07
CA GLU A 105 -3.96 1.41 6.17
C GLU A 105 -3.69 0.18 5.32
N SER A 106 -3.01 0.29 4.16
CA SER A 106 -2.66 -0.91 3.37
C SER A 106 -1.62 -1.79 4.08
N PHE A 107 -0.65 -1.19 4.77
CA PHE A 107 0.28 -1.95 5.61
C PHE A 107 -0.45 -2.62 6.78
N ARG A 108 -1.37 -1.89 7.42
CA ARG A 108 -2.18 -2.41 8.53
C ARG A 108 -3.08 -3.57 8.11
N GLU A 109 -3.74 -3.46 6.96
CA GLU A 109 -4.57 -4.53 6.39
C GLU A 109 -3.76 -5.80 6.17
N ILE A 110 -2.60 -5.70 5.52
CA ILE A 110 -1.71 -6.83 5.28
C ILE A 110 -1.20 -7.45 6.58
N LEU A 111 -0.81 -6.63 7.56
CA LEU A 111 -0.38 -7.13 8.87
C LEU A 111 -1.50 -7.87 9.59
N LEU A 112 -2.74 -7.37 9.51
CA LEU A 112 -3.91 -8.04 10.07
C LEU A 112 -4.18 -9.38 9.38
N ASP A 113 -4.13 -9.40 8.04
CA ASP A 113 -4.28 -10.63 7.24
C ASP A 113 -3.21 -11.67 7.62
N LEU A 114 -1.97 -11.24 7.87
CA LEU A 114 -0.87 -12.10 8.34
C LEU A 114 -1.16 -12.69 9.72
N VAL A 115 -1.60 -11.87 10.68
CA VAL A 115 -1.97 -12.32 12.03
C VAL A 115 -3.07 -13.36 11.96
N ILE A 116 -4.10 -13.12 11.14
CA ILE A 116 -5.21 -14.06 10.95
C ILE A 116 -4.71 -15.39 10.39
N CYS A 117 -3.85 -15.36 9.36
CA CYS A 117 -3.26 -16.57 8.78
C CYS A 117 -2.45 -17.36 9.82
N CYS A 118 -1.62 -16.68 10.61
CA CYS A 118 -0.83 -17.30 11.66
C CYS A 118 -1.68 -17.92 12.76
N ASN A 119 -2.68 -17.19 13.27
CA ASN A 119 -3.55 -17.69 14.33
C ASN A 119 -4.35 -18.91 13.84
N ALA A 120 -4.91 -18.86 12.63
CA ALA A 120 -5.60 -20.01 12.04
C ALA A 120 -4.68 -21.24 11.91
N ALA A 121 -3.42 -21.03 11.51
CA ALA A 121 -2.44 -22.11 11.42
C ALA A 121 -2.14 -22.70 12.80
N ILE A 122 -1.90 -21.85 13.80
CA ILE A 122 -1.61 -22.26 15.19
C ILE A 122 -2.81 -23.01 15.79
N ASP A 123 -4.04 -22.51 15.63
CA ASP A 123 -5.25 -23.12 16.17
C ASP A 123 -5.47 -24.52 15.58
N THR A 124 -5.25 -24.66 14.27
CA THR A 124 -5.30 -25.96 13.58
C THR A 124 -4.25 -26.95 14.14
N MET A 125 -3.11 -26.44 14.60
CA MET A 125 -2.00 -27.22 15.17
C MET A 125 -2.11 -27.47 16.67
N THR A 126 -2.90 -26.67 17.39
CA THR A 126 -3.02 -26.79 18.86
C THR A 126 -3.91 -27.97 19.26
N MET A 127 -4.82 -28.39 18.38
CA MET A 127 -5.66 -29.57 18.63
C MET A 127 -4.89 -30.90 18.75
N PRO A 128 -3.82 -31.16 17.96
CA PRO A 128 -3.05 -32.41 18.09
C PRO A 128 -1.66 -32.28 18.77
N TYR A 129 -1.08 -31.07 18.89
CA TYR A 129 0.35 -30.89 19.27
C TYR A 129 0.61 -29.83 20.36
N SER A 130 -0.30 -29.68 21.34
CA SER A 130 -0.29 -28.58 22.32
C SER A 130 1.05 -28.29 23.02
N LYS A 131 1.86 -29.32 23.34
CA LYS A 131 3.18 -29.15 23.99
C LYS A 131 4.28 -28.58 23.08
N GLU A 132 4.16 -28.77 21.77
CA GLU A 132 5.17 -28.33 20.79
C GLU A 132 4.86 -26.94 20.22
N VAL A 133 3.59 -26.55 20.30
CA VAL A 133 3.06 -25.24 19.94
C VAL A 133 3.31 -24.20 21.06
N GLU A 134 3.44 -24.64 22.32
CA GLU A 134 3.79 -23.78 23.47
C GLU A 134 5.10 -22.99 23.28
N GLY A 135 6.04 -23.52 22.47
CA GLY A 135 7.29 -22.84 22.11
C GLY A 135 7.20 -21.92 20.88
N ILE A 136 6.06 -21.88 20.18
CA ILE A 136 5.80 -20.92 19.11
C ILE A 136 5.30 -19.66 19.80
N THR A 137 6.17 -18.66 19.98
CA THR A 137 5.77 -17.34 20.45
C THR A 137 4.59 -16.89 19.59
N ARG A 138 3.41 -16.64 20.20
CA ARG A 138 2.32 -15.95 19.51
C ARG A 138 2.94 -14.71 18.90
N ILE A 139 3.04 -14.67 17.57
CA ILE A 139 3.53 -13.49 16.87
C ILE A 139 2.49 -12.42 17.15
N MET A 140 2.74 -11.60 18.17
CA MET A 140 2.11 -10.31 18.26
C MET A 140 2.75 -9.51 17.13
N CYS A 141 2.09 -9.45 15.98
CA CYS A 141 2.41 -8.41 15.03
C CYS A 141 2.08 -7.10 15.73
N ASN A 142 3.07 -6.52 16.40
CA ASN A 142 2.92 -5.21 17.02
C ASN A 142 2.46 -4.26 15.92
N VAL A 143 1.24 -3.78 16.07
CA VAL A 143 0.65 -2.74 15.22
C VAL A 143 1.27 -1.38 15.60
N ASP A 144 2.55 -1.36 15.97
CA ASP A 144 3.31 -0.17 16.32
C ASP A 144 3.69 0.55 15.03
N ILE A 145 2.64 1.02 14.35
CA ILE A 145 2.64 1.63 13.03
C ILE A 145 2.92 3.14 13.15
N PHE A 146 2.78 3.74 14.33
CA PHE A 146 2.77 5.20 14.48
C PHE A 146 4.16 5.81 14.27
N ASP A 147 5.17 5.40 15.04
CA ASP A 147 6.53 5.93 14.95
C ASP A 147 7.20 5.63 13.59
N GLU A 148 6.86 4.48 13.00
CA GLU A 148 7.32 4.09 11.67
C GLU A 148 6.75 5.02 10.59
N VAL A 149 5.43 5.24 10.62
CA VAL A 149 4.72 6.13 9.69
C VAL A 149 5.20 7.56 9.83
N GLU A 150 5.41 8.06 11.06
CA GLU A 150 5.95 9.40 11.28
C GLU A 150 7.37 9.55 10.70
N GLY A 151 8.22 8.53 10.92
CA GLY A 151 9.56 8.51 10.37
C GLY A 151 9.60 8.48 8.83
N ASP A 152 8.78 7.64 8.21
CA ASP A 152 8.67 7.56 6.75
C ASP A 152 8.08 8.85 6.16
N ASN A 153 7.11 9.44 6.86
CA ASN A 153 6.60 10.76 6.53
C ASN A 153 7.74 11.80 6.60
N ALA A 154 8.52 11.88 7.67
CA ALA A 154 9.61 12.84 7.78
C ALA A 154 10.62 12.69 6.61
N SER A 155 11.02 11.46 6.29
CA SER A 155 11.92 11.18 5.17
C SER A 155 11.34 11.63 3.82
N LEU A 156 10.04 11.37 3.58
CA LEU A 156 9.37 11.85 2.37
C LEU A 156 9.34 13.39 2.30
N TYR A 157 9.28 14.08 3.44
CA TYR A 157 9.18 15.55 3.49
C TYR A 157 10.47 16.18 2.97
N GLU A 158 11.60 15.76 3.55
CA GLU A 158 12.94 16.21 3.16
C GLU A 158 13.17 15.92 1.67
N ARG A 159 12.80 14.73 1.21
CA ARG A 159 12.97 14.34 -0.19
C ARG A 159 12.12 15.18 -1.16
N LEU A 160 10.90 15.56 -0.77
CA LEU A 160 10.06 16.44 -1.58
C LEU A 160 10.62 17.87 -1.63
N ILE A 161 11.21 18.36 -0.54
CA ILE A 161 11.92 19.65 -0.52
C ILE A 161 13.09 19.60 -1.50
N ASP A 162 13.98 18.61 -1.38
CA ASP A 162 15.13 18.48 -2.27
C ASP A 162 14.70 18.33 -3.74
N GLY A 163 13.69 17.49 -3.99
CA GLY A 163 13.14 17.30 -5.33
C GLY A 163 12.46 18.54 -5.91
N SER A 164 11.99 19.47 -5.06
CA SER A 164 11.40 20.75 -5.48
C SER A 164 12.44 21.80 -5.87
N LEU A 165 13.70 21.62 -5.46
CA LEU A 165 14.83 22.48 -5.80
C LEU A 165 15.56 22.02 -7.07
N ASP A 166 15.17 20.86 -7.63
CA ASP A 166 15.75 20.28 -8.82
C ASP A 166 15.50 21.14 -10.09
N THR A 167 16.43 21.07 -11.04
CA THR A 167 16.43 21.81 -12.32
C THR A 167 15.55 21.17 -13.38
N CYS A 168 15.14 19.90 -13.22
CA CYS A 168 14.24 19.21 -14.13
C CYS A 168 12.80 19.75 -14.04
N PHE A 169 12.36 20.51 -15.06
CA PHE A 169 11.14 21.33 -14.99
C PHE A 169 9.83 20.56 -14.68
N GLU A 170 9.57 19.42 -15.32
CA GLU A 170 8.35 18.65 -15.05
C GLU A 170 8.41 17.89 -13.71
N GLU A 171 9.55 17.29 -13.39
CA GLU A 171 9.71 16.51 -12.15
C GLU A 171 9.72 17.40 -10.91
N CYS A 172 10.32 18.59 -11.03
CA CYS A 172 10.27 19.66 -10.03
C CYS A 172 8.83 20.12 -9.76
N ARG A 173 7.98 20.24 -10.81
CA ARG A 173 6.56 20.60 -10.65
C ARG A 173 5.78 19.53 -9.89
N LEU A 174 5.99 18.25 -10.20
CA LEU A 174 5.32 17.17 -9.47
C LEU A 174 5.76 17.15 -8.00
N ALA A 175 7.06 17.31 -7.71
CA ALA A 175 7.55 17.38 -6.34
C ALA A 175 6.93 18.57 -5.57
N LYS A 176 6.84 19.75 -6.19
CA LYS A 176 6.16 20.93 -5.61
C LYS A 176 4.67 20.67 -5.33
N TYR A 177 3.98 20.05 -6.29
CA TYR A 177 2.59 19.65 -6.10
C TYR A 177 2.42 18.72 -4.89
N LEU A 178 3.22 17.65 -4.84
CA LEU A 178 3.14 16.65 -3.78
C LEU A 178 3.50 17.23 -2.41
N PHE A 179 4.45 18.17 -2.39
CA PHE A 179 4.82 18.91 -1.19
C PHE A 179 3.64 19.75 -0.67
N GLN A 180 2.96 20.50 -1.55
CA GLN A 180 1.78 21.27 -1.15
C GLN A 180 0.65 20.35 -0.69
N ARG A 181 0.29 19.35 -1.51
CA ARG A 181 -0.75 18.37 -1.19
C ARG A 181 -0.54 17.76 0.20
N ARG A 182 0.71 17.48 0.56
CA ARG A 182 1.01 16.94 1.89
C ARG A 182 0.65 17.91 3.02
N LYS A 183 0.98 19.19 2.88
CA LYS A 183 0.61 20.22 3.86
C LYS A 183 -0.90 20.30 3.99
N ASP A 184 -1.60 20.32 2.86
CA ASP A 184 -3.05 20.39 2.80
C ASP A 184 -3.69 19.19 3.52
N LEU A 185 -3.20 17.98 3.25
CA LEU A 185 -3.65 16.76 3.94
C LEU A 185 -3.43 16.83 5.46
N GLY A 186 -2.36 17.47 5.92
CA GLY A 186 -2.13 17.70 7.35
C GLY A 186 -3.18 18.61 7.98
N ARG A 187 -3.63 19.66 7.27
CA ARG A 187 -4.70 20.56 7.73
C ARG A 187 -6.06 19.87 7.75
N VAL A 188 -6.38 19.14 6.68
CA VAL A 188 -7.64 18.38 6.57
C VAL A 188 -7.76 17.34 7.70
N GLU A 189 -6.67 16.63 8.02
CA GLU A 189 -6.64 15.71 9.18
C GLU A 189 -6.78 16.44 10.53
N GLY A 190 -6.35 17.70 10.61
CA GLY A 190 -6.56 18.58 11.75
C GLY A 190 -8.00 19.12 11.88
N GLY A 191 -8.89 18.79 10.94
CA GLY A 191 -10.29 19.21 10.92
C GLY A 191 -10.60 20.38 9.99
N GLU A 192 -9.59 20.97 9.34
CA GLU A 192 -9.77 22.08 8.39
C GLU A 192 -10.08 21.52 6.98
N LEU A 193 -11.33 21.06 6.79
CA LEU A 193 -11.75 20.38 5.57
C LEU A 193 -11.77 21.27 4.30
N ASP A 194 -11.82 22.59 4.48
CA ASP A 194 -11.79 23.59 3.42
C ASP A 194 -10.39 24.19 3.17
N ALA A 195 -9.37 23.78 3.94
CA ALA A 195 -8.03 24.35 3.88
C ALA A 195 -7.13 23.78 2.77
N LEU A 196 -7.71 23.08 1.79
CA LEU A 196 -6.97 22.62 0.61
C LEU A 196 -6.50 23.83 -0.21
N GLU A 197 -5.20 24.14 -0.16
CA GLU A 197 -4.62 25.16 -1.03
C GLU A 197 -4.55 24.62 -2.46
N LEU A 198 -5.38 25.18 -3.33
CA LEU A 198 -5.51 24.79 -4.72
C LEU A 198 -4.24 25.17 -5.46
N SER A 199 -3.37 24.19 -5.68
CA SER A 199 -2.16 24.44 -6.45
C SER A 199 -2.54 24.60 -7.92
N ASN A 200 -2.27 25.76 -8.53
CA ASN A 200 -2.52 26.05 -9.94
C ASN A 200 -1.59 25.27 -10.90
N ASN A 201 -1.62 23.93 -10.86
CA ASN A 201 -0.78 23.04 -11.67
C ASN A 201 -1.48 22.50 -12.92
N ILE A 202 -2.65 23.06 -13.26
CA ILE A 202 -3.48 22.68 -14.41
C ILE A 202 -2.71 22.66 -15.73
N LYS A 203 -1.59 23.38 -15.82
CA LYS A 203 -0.70 23.39 -16.99
C LYS A 203 -0.10 22.02 -17.33
N SER A 204 -0.02 21.09 -16.39
CA SER A 204 0.46 19.72 -16.66
C SER A 204 -0.64 18.77 -17.12
N LEU A 205 -1.91 19.19 -17.08
CA LEU A 205 -3.07 18.40 -17.46
C LEU A 205 -3.32 18.47 -18.97
N LYS A 206 -3.41 17.30 -19.59
CA LYS A 206 -3.84 17.13 -20.99
C LYS A 206 -5.17 16.41 -21.00
N ILE A 207 -6.23 17.09 -21.43
CA ILE A 207 -7.56 16.51 -21.60
C ILE A 207 -7.63 15.79 -22.95
N GLY A 208 -8.12 14.55 -22.94
CA GLY A 208 -8.38 13.71 -24.11
C GLY A 208 -9.87 13.61 -24.41
N GLU A 209 -10.33 12.41 -24.74
CA GLU A 209 -11.72 12.16 -25.13
C GLU A 209 -12.68 12.22 -23.95
N GLN A 210 -13.92 12.62 -24.22
CA GLN A 210 -14.99 12.58 -23.22
C GLN A 210 -15.42 11.13 -23.00
N ILE A 211 -15.37 10.67 -21.75
CA ILE A 211 -15.74 9.31 -21.35
C ILE A 211 -17.05 9.25 -20.57
N GLY A 212 -17.59 10.39 -20.15
CA GLY A 212 -18.86 10.46 -19.44
C GLY A 212 -19.47 11.86 -19.41
N LYS A 213 -20.79 11.90 -19.26
CA LYS A 213 -21.58 13.13 -19.09
C LYS A 213 -22.47 13.01 -17.88
N GLY A 214 -22.40 13.97 -16.97
CA GLY A 214 -23.22 14.04 -15.76
C GLY A 214 -24.00 15.34 -15.67
N ALA A 215 -24.89 15.43 -14.68
CA ALA A 215 -25.68 16.63 -14.42
C ALA A 215 -24.80 17.84 -14.04
N ASN A 216 -23.74 17.59 -13.27
CA ASN A 216 -22.87 18.62 -12.70
C ASN A 216 -21.47 18.63 -13.35
N GLY A 217 -21.35 18.20 -14.60
CA GLY A 217 -20.10 18.23 -15.34
C GLY A 217 -19.84 17.01 -16.21
N ASP A 218 -18.78 17.12 -17.01
CA ASP A 218 -18.35 16.10 -17.97
C ASP A 218 -17.05 15.45 -17.49
N VAL A 219 -16.89 14.15 -17.77
CA VAL A 219 -15.68 13.38 -17.41
C VAL A 219 -14.91 13.05 -18.68
N TYR A 220 -13.61 13.31 -18.65
CA TYR A 220 -12.70 13.08 -19.76
C TYR A 220 -11.60 12.10 -19.35
N GLU A 221 -11.14 11.29 -20.29
CA GLU A 221 -9.82 10.69 -20.20
C GLU A 221 -8.79 11.82 -20.20
N SER A 222 -7.76 11.71 -19.37
CA SER A 222 -6.73 12.73 -19.27
C SER A 222 -5.36 12.15 -18.95
N LYS A 223 -4.33 12.97 -19.17
CA LYS A 223 -2.97 12.69 -18.74
C LYS A 223 -2.49 13.82 -17.84
N TRP A 224 -2.15 13.50 -16.60
CA TRP A 224 -1.68 14.46 -15.60
C TRP A 224 -0.35 13.97 -15.00
N PHE A 225 0.68 14.82 -15.06
CA PHE A 225 2.06 14.44 -14.72
C PHE A 225 2.50 13.10 -15.36
N ARG A 226 2.16 12.92 -16.63
CA ARG A 226 2.40 11.72 -17.44
C ARG A 226 1.63 10.46 -17.03
N MET A 227 0.85 10.51 -15.96
CA MET A 227 -0.05 9.43 -15.56
C MET A 227 -1.37 9.52 -16.31
N LEU A 228 -1.94 8.37 -16.64
CA LEU A 228 -3.32 8.30 -17.12
C LEU A 228 -4.28 8.56 -15.96
N SER A 229 -5.30 9.36 -16.20
CA SER A 229 -6.27 9.79 -15.20
C SER A 229 -7.65 10.00 -15.84
N ALA A 230 -8.67 10.14 -15.00
CA ALA A 230 -9.96 10.68 -15.40
C ALA A 230 -10.14 12.06 -14.76
N THR A 231 -10.56 13.05 -15.54
CA THR A 231 -10.81 14.40 -15.05
C THR A 231 -12.27 14.78 -15.23
N LYS A 232 -12.94 15.08 -14.12
CA LYS A 232 -14.27 15.69 -14.13
C LYS A 232 -14.12 17.20 -14.21
N VAL A 233 -14.67 17.81 -15.27
CA VAL A 233 -14.75 19.26 -15.43
C VAL A 233 -16.13 19.71 -14.95
N ILE A 234 -16.13 20.51 -13.89
CA ILE A 234 -17.34 21.12 -13.33
C ILE A 234 -17.41 22.55 -13.88
N VAL A 235 -18.53 22.92 -14.51
CA VAL A 235 -18.75 24.26 -15.08
C VAL A 235 -19.72 25.02 -14.19
N GLY A 236 -19.26 26.10 -13.55
CA GLY A 236 -20.08 26.93 -12.66
C GLY A 236 -19.26 27.60 -11.55
N THR A 237 -19.91 28.40 -10.71
CA THR A 237 -19.33 28.89 -9.45
C THR A 237 -19.30 27.77 -8.42
N PHE A 238 -18.16 27.58 -7.75
CA PHE A 238 -18.07 26.66 -6.61
C PHE A 238 -19.01 27.15 -5.50
N GLU A 239 -19.97 26.31 -5.14
CA GLU A 239 -20.69 26.51 -3.89
C GLU A 239 -19.75 26.23 -2.72
N ASP A 240 -19.98 26.90 -1.58
CA ASP A 240 -19.11 26.82 -0.39
C ASP A 240 -18.88 25.39 0.14
N HIS A 241 -19.74 24.44 -0.24
CA HIS A 241 -19.63 23.04 0.16
C HIS A 241 -18.63 22.23 -0.68
N VAL A 242 -18.24 22.70 -1.87
CA VAL A 242 -17.36 21.95 -2.78
C VAL A 242 -15.95 21.78 -2.22
N PRO A 243 -15.29 22.81 -1.66
CA PRO A 243 -13.99 22.63 -1.02
C PRO A 243 -14.01 21.59 0.10
N ILE A 244 -15.09 21.53 0.88
CA ILE A 244 -15.28 20.54 1.95
C ILE A 244 -15.39 19.12 1.36
N GLU A 245 -16.22 18.93 0.33
CA GLU A 245 -16.35 17.64 -0.35
C GLU A 245 -15.00 17.17 -0.92
N VAL A 246 -14.29 18.08 -1.60
CA VAL A 246 -12.96 17.79 -2.16
C VAL A 246 -11.95 17.48 -1.06
N GLY A 247 -11.99 18.20 0.07
CA GLY A 247 -11.20 17.93 1.28
C GLY A 247 -11.37 16.49 1.77
N ILE A 248 -12.62 16.08 1.95
CA ILE A 248 -12.98 14.73 2.35
C ILE A 248 -12.43 13.72 1.33
N LEU A 249 -12.76 13.87 0.05
CA LEU A 249 -12.34 12.93 -0.99
C LEU A 249 -10.81 12.84 -1.14
N ALA A 250 -10.10 13.97 -1.02
CA ALA A 250 -8.64 14.01 -1.15
C ALA A 250 -7.93 13.34 0.03
N SER A 251 -8.53 13.37 1.23
CA SER A 251 -8.00 12.74 2.44
C SER A 251 -8.16 11.22 2.45
N LEU A 252 -9.12 10.68 1.70
CA LEU A 252 -9.35 9.25 1.62
C LEU A 252 -8.21 8.55 0.86
N SER A 253 -7.65 7.52 1.49
CA SER A 253 -6.49 6.80 0.98
C SER A 253 -6.66 5.30 1.21
N HIS A 254 -7.26 4.62 0.22
CA HIS A 254 -7.51 3.18 0.28
C HIS A 254 -7.42 2.55 -1.12
N PRO A 255 -6.90 1.32 -1.28
CA PRO A 255 -6.80 0.66 -2.60
C PRO A 255 -8.13 0.50 -3.34
N ASN A 256 -9.23 0.35 -2.58
CA ASN A 256 -10.59 0.20 -3.12
C ASN A 256 -11.34 1.52 -3.28
N LEU A 257 -10.68 2.66 -3.05
CA LEU A 257 -11.26 3.99 -3.25
C LEU A 257 -10.52 4.71 -4.38
N VAL A 258 -11.25 5.41 -5.23
CA VAL A 258 -10.64 6.25 -6.26
C VAL A 258 -9.89 7.38 -5.57
N ARG A 259 -8.59 7.49 -5.85
CA ARG A 259 -7.79 8.57 -5.29
C ARG A 259 -8.12 9.90 -5.98
N TYR A 260 -8.50 10.89 -5.18
CA TYR A 260 -8.94 12.18 -5.68
C TYR A 260 -7.81 13.21 -5.69
N PHE A 261 -7.69 13.89 -6.83
CA PHE A 261 -6.82 15.04 -7.03
C PHE A 261 -7.67 16.19 -7.55
N PHE A 262 -7.31 17.39 -7.13
CA PHE A 262 -8.06 18.59 -7.47
C PHE A 262 -7.11 19.74 -7.75
N ASP A 263 -7.58 20.63 -8.61
CA ASP A 263 -6.90 21.81 -9.13
C ASP A 263 -8.01 22.78 -9.59
N GLU A 264 -7.80 24.09 -9.41
CA GLU A 264 -8.74 25.13 -9.83
C GLU A 264 -8.13 25.96 -10.97
N LYS A 265 -9.01 26.45 -11.85
CA LYS A 265 -8.63 27.09 -13.11
C LYS A 265 -8.92 28.57 -13.10
#